data_AF-A0A3M1YL32-F1
#
_entry.id   AF-A0A3M1YL32-F1
#
_cell.length_a   1.000
_cell.length_b   1.000
_cell.length_c   1.000
_cell.angle_alpha   90.00
_cell.angle_beta   90.00
_cell.angle_gamma   90.00
#
_symmetry.space_group_name_H-M   'P 1'
#
loop_
_entity.id
_entity.type
_entity.pdbx_description
1 polymer ?
#
loop_
_entity_poly.entity_id
_entity_poly.type
_entity_poly.pdbx_seq_one_letter_code
_entity_poly.pdbx_strand_id
1 'polypeptide(L)'
;MKQQPKIDVALSPLLFQNYFLPDKIVVVTDVLRATSAICTAFEYGAEAIIPVATIEEAQAFKAKGFLVGAERNGEKLPEFDFGNSPFEYMTEKIKGQTIVLTTTNGTKAVKQAQNAHQLLIGAFTNFTAL
;
A
#
# COMPACT_ATOMS: atom_id res chain seq x y z
N MET A 1 -3.74 33.52 16.61
CA MET A 1 -2.83 33.01 15.57
C MET A 1 -3.30 31.61 15.21
N LYS A 2 -3.55 31.29 13.93
CA LYS A 2 -3.86 29.90 13.53
C LYS A 2 -2.57 29.07 13.69
N GLN A 3 -2.67 27.96 14.42
CA GLN A 3 -1.55 27.03 14.56
C GLN A 3 -1.26 26.43 13.18
N GLN A 4 -0.01 26.51 12.71
CA GLN A 4 0.38 25.85 11.46
C GLN A 4 0.44 24.33 11.67
N PRO A 5 0.06 23.53 10.66
CA PRO A 5 0.18 22.09 10.75
C PRO A 5 1.66 21.71 10.92
N LYS A 6 1.96 20.85 11.90
CA LYS A 6 3.29 20.27 12.08
C LYS A 6 3.42 19.04 11.18
N ILE A 7 4.51 18.94 10.45
CA ILE A 7 4.84 17.81 9.59
C ILE A 7 6.13 17.19 10.11
N ASP A 8 6.10 15.89 10.39
CA ASP A 8 7.27 15.08 10.73
C ASP A 8 7.43 13.99 9.67
N VAL A 9 8.67 13.54 9.42
CA VAL A 9 8.99 12.53 8.41
C VAL A 9 9.81 11.41 9.03
N ALA A 10 9.26 10.20 9.01
CA ALA A 10 10.00 8.97 9.29
C ALA A 10 10.53 8.40 7.97
N LEU A 11 11.86 8.38 7.79
CA LEU A 11 12.51 7.94 6.55
C LEU A 11 12.44 6.42 6.29
N SER A 12 11.98 5.65 7.28
CA SER A 12 11.86 4.20 7.19
C SER A 12 10.74 3.73 8.13
N PRO A 13 10.02 2.64 7.77
CA PRO A 13 9.08 1.99 8.70
C PRO A 13 9.73 1.64 10.04
N LEU A 14 11.03 1.28 10.05
CA LEU A 14 11.75 0.97 11.28
C LEU A 14 11.85 2.16 12.25
N LEU A 15 11.83 3.39 11.72
CA LEU A 15 11.89 4.61 12.52
C LEU A 15 10.51 5.12 12.92
N PHE A 16 9.44 4.60 12.32
CA PHE A 16 8.08 5.13 12.47
C PHE A 16 7.62 5.21 13.93
N GLN A 17 7.96 4.22 14.75
CA GLN A 17 7.57 4.17 16.17
C GLN A 17 8.12 5.35 16.99
N ASN A 18 9.22 5.98 16.56
CA ASN A 18 9.79 7.14 17.25
C ASN A 18 8.98 8.43 17.01
N TYR A 19 8.10 8.43 16.01
CA TYR A 19 7.29 9.57 15.59
C TYR A 19 5.79 9.32 15.76
N PHE A 20 5.38 8.07 15.97
CA PHE A 20 3.97 7.70 15.94
C PHE A 20 3.20 8.26 17.14
N LEU A 21 2.10 8.94 16.81
CA LEU A 21 1.11 9.40 17.76
C LEU A 21 -0.28 9.01 17.20
N PRO A 22 -1.15 8.33 17.98
CA PRO A 22 -2.43 7.82 17.48
C PRO A 22 -3.40 8.90 16.95
N ASP A 23 -3.25 10.15 17.38
CA ASP A 23 -4.10 11.28 16.99
C ASP A 23 -3.67 11.95 15.67
N LYS A 24 -2.73 11.37 14.93
CA LYS A 24 -2.16 11.97 13.70
C LYS A 24 -2.67 11.32 12.42
N ILE A 25 -2.68 12.14 11.37
CA ILE A 25 -2.79 11.68 9.98
C ILE A 25 -1.42 11.14 9.57
N VAL A 26 -1.39 9.92 9.06
CA VAL A 26 -0.17 9.29 8.54
C VAL A 26 -0.33 9.08 7.05
N VAL A 27 0.65 9.59 6.29
CA VAL A 27 0.77 9.33 4.85
C VAL A 27 1.90 8.33 4.65
N VAL A 28 1.58 7.14 4.13
CA VAL A 28 2.59 6.17 3.73
C VAL A 28 2.99 6.44 2.29
N THR A 29 4.30 6.54 2.05
CA THR A 29 4.90 6.81 0.74
C THR A 29 5.99 5.79 0.44
N ASP A 30 5.76 4.94 -0.56
CA ASP A 30 6.70 3.98 -1.12
C ASP A 30 6.55 4.02 -2.64
N VAL A 31 7.06 5.11 -3.22
CA VAL A 31 6.88 5.47 -4.65
C VAL A 31 7.37 4.36 -5.58
N LEU A 32 8.40 3.61 -5.18
CA LEU A 32 9.03 2.55 -5.96
C LEU A 32 8.92 1.19 -5.23
N ARG A 33 7.77 0.52 -5.29
CA ARG A 33 6.61 0.80 -6.17
C ARG A 33 5.25 0.67 -5.48
N ALA A 34 5.22 0.33 -4.19
CA ALA A 34 4.00 -0.11 -3.53
C ALA A 34 2.87 0.94 -3.55
N THR A 35 3.15 2.19 -3.18
CA THR A 35 2.09 3.20 -3.14
C THR A 35 1.68 3.67 -4.53
N SER A 36 2.63 3.72 -5.48
CA SER A 36 2.31 3.96 -6.89
C SER A 36 1.41 2.87 -7.47
N ALA A 37 1.68 1.60 -7.17
CA ALA A 37 0.86 0.47 -7.61
C ALA A 37 -0.54 0.50 -6.99
N ILE A 38 -0.66 0.82 -5.70
CA ILE A 38 -1.95 0.99 -5.02
C ILE A 38 -2.77 2.11 -5.67
N CYS A 39 -2.17 3.29 -5.87
CA CYS A 39 -2.85 4.41 -6.52
C CYS A 39 -3.31 4.04 -7.93
N THR A 40 -2.47 3.35 -8.71
CA THR A 40 -2.86 2.87 -10.04
C THR A 40 -3.98 1.84 -9.98
N ALA A 41 -3.97 0.92 -9.03
CA ALA A 41 -5.06 -0.05 -8.88
C ALA A 41 -6.41 0.63 -8.62
N PHE A 42 -6.44 1.65 -7.76
CA PHE A 42 -7.65 2.43 -7.50
C PHE A 42 -8.09 3.24 -8.73
N GLU A 43 -7.17 3.89 -9.44
CA GLU A 43 -7.47 4.60 -10.69
C GLU A 43 -8.11 3.68 -11.74
N TYR A 44 -7.69 2.41 -11.80
CA TYR A 44 -8.24 1.40 -12.71
C TYR A 44 -9.44 0.63 -12.12
N GLY A 45 -9.99 1.09 -11.01
CA GLY A 45 -11.29 0.65 -10.49
C GLY A 45 -11.26 -0.51 -9.50
N ALA A 46 -10.11 -0.82 -8.89
CA ALA A 46 -10.10 -1.70 -7.72
C ALA A 46 -11.03 -1.16 -6.63
N GLU A 47 -11.83 -2.04 -6.01
CA GLU A 47 -12.75 -1.65 -4.95
C GLU A 47 -11.99 -1.40 -3.63
N ALA A 48 -11.05 -2.28 -3.32
CA ALA A 48 -10.28 -2.22 -2.08
C ALA A 48 -8.90 -2.88 -2.25
N ILE A 49 -7.96 -2.46 -1.42
CA ILE A 49 -6.65 -3.12 -1.28
C ILE A 49 -6.50 -3.64 0.15
N ILE A 50 -6.15 -4.92 0.30
CA ILE A 50 -5.80 -5.55 1.58
C ILE A 50 -4.28 -5.74 1.63
N PRO A 51 -3.53 -4.88 2.34
CA PRO A 51 -2.10 -5.06 2.52
C PRO A 51 -1.84 -6.17 3.56
N VAL A 52 -1.01 -7.15 3.19
CA VAL A 52 -0.59 -8.24 4.09
C VAL A 52 0.93 -8.28 4.22
N ALA A 53 1.42 -8.70 5.38
CA ALA A 53 2.84 -8.60 5.72
C ALA A 53 3.65 -9.78 5.18
N THR A 54 3.00 -10.93 4.96
CA THR A 54 3.65 -12.21 4.68
C THR A 54 3.16 -12.86 3.39
N ILE A 55 3.95 -13.78 2.83
CA ILE A 55 3.56 -14.55 1.65
C ILE A 55 2.45 -15.53 2.02
N GLU A 56 2.53 -16.09 3.22
CA GLU A 56 1.62 -17.07 3.79
C GLU A 56 0.21 -16.48 3.93
N GLU A 57 0.09 -15.25 4.42
CA GLU A 57 -1.19 -14.52 4.43
C GLU A 57 -1.73 -14.32 3.01
N ALA A 58 -0.87 -13.92 2.07
CA ALA A 58 -1.25 -13.70 0.67
C ALA A 58 -1.76 -15.00 0.02
N GLN A 59 -1.10 -16.14 0.27
CA GLN A 59 -1.54 -17.47 -0.17
C GLN A 59 -2.88 -17.86 0.44
N ALA A 60 -3.10 -17.57 1.73
CA ALA A 60 -4.37 -17.87 2.39
C ALA A 60 -5.54 -17.07 1.77
N PHE A 61 -5.31 -15.82 1.34
CA PHE A 61 -6.31 -15.06 0.59
C PHE A 61 -6.49 -15.58 -0.84
N LYS A 62 -5.40 -15.97 -1.51
CA LYS A 62 -5.46 -16.57 -2.85
C LYS A 62 -6.33 -17.83 -2.86
N ALA A 63 -6.17 -18.69 -1.85
CA ALA A 63 -6.99 -19.90 -1.67
C ALA A 63 -8.48 -19.62 -1.45
N LYS A 64 -8.83 -18.40 -1.01
CA LYS A 64 -10.22 -17.92 -0.86
C LYS A 64 -10.77 -17.26 -2.13
N GLY A 65 -10.00 -17.22 -3.22
CA GLY A 65 -10.42 -16.68 -4.52
C GLY A 65 -10.11 -15.20 -4.74
N PHE A 66 -9.32 -14.57 -3.88
CA PHE A 66 -8.90 -13.18 -4.08
C PHE A 66 -7.86 -13.06 -5.20
N LEU A 67 -7.83 -11.91 -5.86
CA LEU A 67 -6.71 -11.50 -6.69
C LEU A 67 -5.57 -11.01 -5.79
N VAL A 68 -4.35 -11.44 -6.09
CA VAL A 68 -3.20 -11.19 -5.22
C VAL A 68 -2.02 -10.65 -6.02
N GLY A 69 -1.48 -9.54 -5.55
CA GLY A 69 -0.20 -8.97 -5.96
C GLY A 69 0.89 -9.31 -4.95
N ALA A 70 2.02 -9.85 -5.41
CA ALA A 70 3.13 -10.19 -4.53
C ALA A 70 4.48 -9.88 -5.17
N GLU A 71 5.36 -9.23 -4.41
CA GLU A 71 6.73 -8.96 -4.80
C GLU A 71 7.72 -9.37 -3.71
N ARG A 72 8.84 -9.97 -4.12
CA ARG A 72 10.05 -10.14 -3.31
C ARG A 72 11.27 -9.81 -4.17
N ASN A 73 12.22 -9.07 -3.61
CA ASN A 73 13.45 -8.63 -4.30
C ASN A 73 13.21 -7.92 -5.65
N GLY A 74 12.09 -7.22 -5.77
CA GLY A 74 11.67 -6.51 -6.98
C GLY A 74 10.95 -7.38 -8.02
N GLU A 75 10.87 -8.69 -7.80
CA GLU A 75 10.30 -9.65 -8.74
C GLU A 75 8.92 -10.13 -8.30
N LYS A 76 8.07 -10.39 -9.30
CA LYS A 76 6.76 -11.01 -9.10
C LYS A 76 6.97 -12.48 -8.71
N LEU A 77 6.20 -12.92 -7.73
CA LEU A 77 6.12 -14.33 -7.36
C LEU A 77 5.17 -15.08 -8.34
N PRO A 78 5.62 -16.14 -9.04
CA PRO A 78 4.89 -16.79 -10.14
C PRO A 78 3.49 -17.32 -9.79
N GLU A 79 3.26 -17.66 -8.53
CA GLU A 79 2.01 -18.23 -8.03
C GLU A 79 0.89 -17.19 -7.81
N PHE A 80 1.19 -15.90 -7.98
CA PHE A 80 0.26 -14.79 -7.77
C PHE A 80 -0.12 -14.06 -9.06
N ASP A 81 -1.24 -13.33 -9.02
CA ASP A 81 -1.84 -12.71 -10.21
C ASP A 81 -1.04 -11.53 -10.71
N PHE A 82 -0.46 -10.75 -9.80
CA PHE A 82 0.26 -9.51 -10.09
C PHE A 82 1.59 -9.42 -9.33
N GLY A 83 2.51 -8.61 -9.83
CA GLY A 83 3.68 -8.14 -9.10
C GLY A 83 3.42 -6.80 -8.41
N ASN A 84 4.48 -6.01 -8.22
CA ASN A 84 4.41 -4.64 -7.69
C ASN A 84 4.65 -3.58 -8.78
N SER A 85 4.48 -3.94 -10.05
CA SER A 85 4.55 -2.98 -11.16
C SER A 85 3.19 -2.30 -11.33
N PRO A 86 3.09 -0.96 -11.34
CA PRO A 86 1.83 -0.27 -11.61
C PRO A 86 1.15 -0.71 -12.92
N PHE A 87 1.94 -1.03 -13.94
CA PHE A 87 1.43 -1.52 -15.22
C PHE A 87 0.64 -2.82 -15.13
N GLU A 88 0.91 -3.68 -14.14
CA GLU A 88 0.15 -4.93 -13.96
C GLU A 88 -1.28 -4.68 -13.45
N TYR A 89 -1.53 -3.50 -12.87
CA TYR A 89 -2.84 -3.07 -12.39
C TYR A 89 -3.63 -2.26 -13.43
N MET A 90 -3.02 -1.96 -14.59
CA MET A 90 -3.70 -1.27 -15.69
C MET A 90 -4.53 -2.25 -16.51
N THR A 91 -5.55 -2.85 -15.89
CA THR A 91 -6.33 -3.93 -16.50
C THR A 91 -7.79 -3.91 -16.04
N GLU A 92 -8.70 -4.35 -16.90
CA GLU A 92 -10.12 -4.48 -16.57
C GLU A 92 -10.39 -5.57 -15.52
N LYS A 93 -9.46 -6.53 -15.34
CA LYS A 93 -9.62 -7.66 -14.42
C LYS A 93 -9.79 -7.25 -12.96
N ILE A 94 -9.34 -6.05 -12.59
CA ILE A 94 -9.37 -5.57 -11.21
C ILE A 94 -10.60 -4.71 -10.89
N LYS A 95 -11.42 -4.35 -11.89
CA LYS A 95 -12.58 -3.47 -11.67
C LYS A 95 -13.59 -4.12 -10.72
N GLY A 96 -13.93 -3.40 -9.66
CA GLY A 96 -14.83 -3.89 -8.61
C GLY A 96 -14.25 -5.02 -7.76
N GLN A 97 -12.96 -5.33 -7.90
CA GLN A 97 -12.33 -6.41 -7.15
C GLN A 97 -11.59 -5.85 -5.92
N THR A 98 -11.62 -6.62 -4.85
CA THR A 98 -10.69 -6.45 -3.73
C THR A 98 -9.38 -7.18 -4.04
N ILE A 99 -8.25 -6.47 -3.99
CA ILE A 99 -6.93 -7.02 -4.27
C ILE A 99 -6.12 -7.14 -2.97
N VAL A 100 -5.48 -8.29 -2.77
CA VAL A 100 -4.51 -8.47 -1.68
C VAL A 100 -3.12 -8.13 -2.19
N LEU A 101 -2.35 -7.35 -1.44
CA LEU A 101 -1.01 -6.91 -1.84
C LEU A 101 0.01 -7.25 -0.74
N THR A 102 1.11 -7.89 -1.10
CA THR A 102 2.30 -8.04 -0.24
C THR A 102 3.55 -7.53 -0.95
N THR A 103 4.31 -6.69 -0.26
CA THR A 103 5.58 -6.11 -0.76
C THR A 103 6.62 -6.12 0.34
N THR A 104 7.88 -5.95 -0.03
CA THR A 104 8.98 -6.00 0.95
C THR A 104 8.87 -4.92 2.04
N ASN A 105 8.45 -3.70 1.66
CA ASN A 105 8.47 -2.51 2.53
C ASN A 105 7.11 -1.83 2.69
N GLY A 106 6.47 -1.39 1.60
CA GLY A 106 5.25 -0.59 1.66
C GLY A 106 4.12 -1.20 2.50
N THR A 107 3.85 -2.51 2.35
CA THR A 107 2.78 -3.17 3.12
C THR A 107 3.06 -3.26 4.62
N LYS A 108 4.33 -3.35 5.03
CA LYS A 108 4.74 -3.25 6.44
C LYS A 108 4.52 -1.85 6.99
N ALA A 109 4.83 -0.82 6.20
CA ALA A 109 4.60 0.58 6.59
C ALA A 109 3.11 0.85 6.84
N VAL A 110 2.25 0.41 5.92
CA VAL A 110 0.79 0.50 6.06
C VAL A 110 0.30 -0.24 7.31
N LYS A 111 0.80 -1.46 7.56
CA LYS A 111 0.42 -2.23 8.73
C LYS A 111 0.82 -1.57 10.05
N GLN A 112 2.01 -0.98 10.11
CA GLN A 112 2.48 -0.27 11.30
C GLN A 112 1.66 1.01 11.57
N ALA A 113 1.21 1.68 10.51
CA ALA A 113 0.42 2.90 10.61
C ALA A 113 -1.09 2.67 10.79
N GLN A 114 -1.56 1.41 10.89
CA GLN A 114 -2.99 1.06 10.94
C GLN A 114 -3.77 1.70 12.10
N ASN A 115 -3.09 2.10 13.18
CA ASN A 115 -3.68 2.70 14.38
C ASN A 115 -3.63 4.24 14.36
N ALA A 116 -3.22 4.85 13.25
CA ALA A 116 -3.29 6.30 13.08
C ALA A 116 -4.74 6.78 13.04
N HIS A 117 -4.98 8.05 13.38
CA HIS A 117 -6.30 8.67 13.29
C HIS A 117 -6.85 8.56 11.86
N GLN A 118 -5.97 8.75 10.87
CA GLN A 118 -6.26 8.53 9.47
C GLN A 118 -5.00 8.06 8.76
N LEU A 119 -5.14 7.06 7.89
CA LEU A 119 -4.06 6.52 7.08
C LEU A 119 -4.33 6.79 5.61
N LEU A 120 -3.38 7.46 4.96
CA LEU A 120 -3.43 7.82 3.55
C LEU A 120 -2.28 7.16 2.79
N ILE A 121 -2.50 6.92 1.50
CA ILE A 121 -1.49 6.41 0.58
C ILE A 121 -1.04 7.55 -0.33
N GLY A 122 0.25 7.86 -0.32
CA GLY A 122 0.85 8.93 -1.10
C GLY A 122 1.81 8.41 -2.17
N ALA A 123 1.68 8.93 -3.37
CA ALA A 123 2.59 8.74 -4.49
C ALA A 123 2.59 9.99 -5.38
N PHE A 124 3.55 10.10 -6.31
CA PHE A 124 3.51 11.19 -7.29
C PHE A 124 2.24 11.17 -8.15
N THR A 125 1.67 9.99 -8.39
CA THR A 125 0.46 9.80 -9.21
C THR A 125 -0.81 10.37 -8.59
N ASN A 126 -0.84 10.63 -7.28
CA ASN A 126 -1.99 11.26 -6.61
C ASN A 126 -1.62 12.54 -5.84
N PHE A 127 -0.46 13.16 -6.12
CA PHE A 127 0.06 14.27 -5.32
C PHE A 127 -0.87 15.48 -5.21
N THR A 128 -1.70 15.76 -6.22
CA THR A 128 -2.67 16.87 -6.18
C THR A 128 -3.98 16.54 -5.48
N ALA A 129 -4.25 15.26 -5.23
CA ALA A 129 -5.48 14.80 -4.57
C ALA A 129 -5.27 14.52 -3.08
N LEU A 130 -4.02 14.31 -2.68
CA LEU A 130 -3.60 14.05 -1.30
C LEU A 130 -3.61 15.33 -0.45
#